data_AF-A0A0D2P6P8-F1
#
_entry.id   AF-A0A0D2P6P8-F1
#
_cell.length_a   1.000
_cell.length_b   1.000
_cell.length_c   1.000
_cell.angle_alpha   90.00
_cell.angle_beta   90.00
_cell.angle_gamma   90.00
#
_symmetry.space_group_name_H-M   'P 1'
#
loop_
_entity.id
_entity.type
_entity.pdbx_description
1 polymer ?
#
loop_
_entity_poly.entity_id
_entity_poly.type
_entity_poly.pdbx_seq_one_letter_code
_entity_poly.pdbx_strand_id
1 'polypeptide(L)'
;MDRSRGINDYEPGPVPSESRVDRYGFIKQNVSNSSAAEGLGKSREARRVRKWRKMIGVGGSDWKHYVRRKPHVVKRRIRKGIPDCLRGLVWQLISGSRDLLLMNPGVYEVGLPLVQQYLFQFEHLVREHLPKLGEHFSREMINPSMYASQWFITVFSYSFPFPLALRIWDVFLFEGVKIVFKVGLALLKYCHDDLINLSFEKLIHALRNFPEDAMNPDILLPMAYSIKVSRSLAESKIEYEKQNRKPKIEA
;
A
#
# COMPACT_ATOMS: atom_id res chain seq x y z
N MET A 1 55.37 -38.01 6.95
CA MET A 1 55.04 -37.03 5.88
C MET A 1 53.76 -37.51 5.23
N ASP A 2 52.60 -36.94 5.59
CA ASP A 2 51.35 -37.15 4.85
C ASP A 2 50.43 -35.91 4.93
N ARG A 3 49.81 -35.60 3.77
CA ARG A 3 48.62 -34.76 3.46
C ARG A 3 48.50 -33.29 3.90
N SER A 4 48.30 -32.42 2.90
CA SER A 4 47.05 -31.60 2.69
C SER A 4 47.34 -30.46 1.68
N ARG A 5 47.18 -30.64 0.37
CA ARG A 5 45.97 -30.35 -0.46
C ARG A 5 45.28 -28.99 -0.21
N GLY A 6 45.49 -28.08 -1.17
CA GLY A 6 44.45 -27.28 -1.84
C GLY A 6 43.84 -26.10 -1.09
N ILE A 7 44.39 -24.90 -1.31
CA ILE A 7 43.69 -23.64 -1.04
C ILE A 7 42.62 -23.49 -2.14
N ASN A 8 41.37 -23.26 -1.73
CA ASN A 8 40.20 -23.08 -2.60
C ASN A 8 40.35 -21.87 -3.54
N ASP A 9 40.40 -22.13 -4.84
CA ASP A 9 40.12 -21.14 -5.89
C ASP A 9 38.61 -20.87 -5.91
N TYR A 10 38.17 -19.85 -5.18
CA TYR A 10 36.83 -19.29 -5.37
C TYR A 10 36.90 -18.36 -6.59
N GLU A 11 36.63 -18.88 -7.78
CA GLU A 11 36.29 -18.02 -8.91
C GLU A 11 34.92 -17.38 -8.64
N PRO A 12 34.82 -16.04 -8.52
CA PRO A 12 33.53 -15.39 -8.44
C PRO A 12 32.83 -15.60 -9.77
N GLY A 13 31.71 -16.33 -9.74
CA GLY A 13 30.85 -16.54 -10.91
C GLY A 13 30.47 -15.20 -11.56
N PRO A 14 30.07 -15.22 -12.84
CA PRO A 14 29.85 -14.00 -13.61
C PRO A 14 28.89 -13.06 -12.88
N VAL A 15 29.36 -11.82 -12.65
CA VAL A 15 28.59 -10.77 -12.00
C VAL A 15 27.29 -10.58 -12.79
N PRO A 16 26.10 -10.73 -12.18
CA PRO A 16 24.85 -10.47 -12.88
C PRO A 16 24.88 -9.05 -13.43
N SER A 17 24.54 -8.88 -14.72
CA SER A 17 24.52 -7.57 -15.38
C SER A 17 23.78 -6.55 -14.52
N GLU A 18 24.41 -5.41 -14.21
CA GLU A 18 23.91 -4.34 -13.32
C GLU A 18 22.50 -3.80 -13.68
N SER A 19 21.95 -4.19 -14.83
CA SER A 19 20.68 -3.70 -15.35
C SER A 19 19.43 -4.49 -14.93
N ARG A 20 19.55 -5.67 -14.30
CA ARG A 20 18.39 -6.56 -14.06
C ARG A 20 17.58 -6.25 -12.80
N VAL A 21 18.09 -5.43 -11.89
CA VAL A 21 17.38 -5.09 -10.63
C VAL A 21 16.93 -3.63 -10.58
N ASP A 22 15.82 -3.38 -9.90
CA ASP A 22 15.36 -2.04 -9.58
C ASP A 22 16.18 -1.41 -8.44
N ARG A 23 15.88 -0.14 -8.15
CA ARG A 23 16.56 0.64 -7.12
C ARG A 23 16.40 0.07 -5.69
N TYR A 24 15.56 -0.94 -5.53
CA TYR A 24 15.25 -1.62 -4.29
C TYR A 24 15.78 -3.06 -4.27
N GLY A 25 16.44 -3.51 -5.34
CA GLY A 25 17.00 -4.85 -5.46
C GLY A 25 16.03 -5.90 -6.01
N PHE A 26 14.82 -5.53 -6.46
CA PHE A 26 13.88 -6.46 -7.08
C PHE A 26 14.17 -6.64 -8.56
N ILE A 27 14.01 -7.87 -9.07
CA ILE A 27 14.28 -8.21 -10.47
C ILE A 27 13.25 -7.52 -11.39
N LYS A 28 13.72 -6.71 -12.35
CA LYS A 28 12.89 -6.08 -13.39
C LYS A 28 12.56 -7.09 -14.48
N GLN A 29 11.31 -7.09 -14.94
CA GLN A 29 10.84 -8.00 -15.97
C GLN A 29 11.12 -7.51 -17.41
N ASN A 30 11.35 -6.21 -17.67
CA ASN A 30 11.76 -5.70 -18.98
C ASN A 30 12.52 -4.36 -18.85
N VAL A 31 13.54 -4.15 -19.69
CA VAL A 31 14.38 -2.92 -19.70
C VAL A 31 14.25 -2.22 -21.05
N SER A 32 13.60 -1.05 -21.10
CA SER A 32 13.75 -0.09 -22.18
C SER A 32 14.40 1.20 -21.64
N ASN A 33 15.54 1.57 -22.24
CA ASN A 33 16.43 2.62 -21.76
C ASN A 33 15.89 4.03 -22.04
N SER A 34 15.97 4.92 -21.05
CA SER A 34 15.84 6.38 -21.26
C SER A 34 16.73 7.18 -20.29
N SER A 35 18.01 7.33 -20.63
CA SER A 35 19.02 8.06 -19.84
C SER A 35 18.68 9.55 -19.62
N ALA A 36 18.01 10.20 -20.58
CA ALA A 36 17.58 11.59 -20.47
C ALA A 36 16.44 11.80 -19.45
N ALA A 37 15.49 10.86 -19.40
CA ALA A 37 14.42 10.87 -18.40
C ALA A 37 14.99 10.70 -16.98
N GLU A 38 16.07 9.94 -16.86
CA GLU A 38 16.76 9.70 -15.59
C GLU A 38 17.39 10.98 -15.01
N GLY A 39 18.05 11.80 -15.84
CA GLY A 39 18.67 13.07 -15.42
C GLY A 39 17.65 14.11 -14.92
N LEU A 40 16.53 14.27 -15.65
CA LEU A 40 15.39 15.10 -15.24
C LEU A 40 14.76 14.59 -13.94
N GLY A 41 14.65 13.26 -13.80
CA GLY A 41 14.19 12.60 -12.57
C GLY A 41 15.05 12.95 -11.36
N LYS A 42 16.38 12.89 -11.50
CA LYS A 42 17.35 13.21 -10.44
C LYS A 42 17.22 14.66 -9.95
N SER A 43 17.08 15.63 -10.86
CA SER A 43 16.90 17.06 -10.49
C SER A 43 15.57 17.33 -9.77
N ARG A 44 14.47 16.72 -10.25
CA ARG A 44 13.15 16.80 -9.61
C ARG A 44 13.18 16.20 -8.21
N GLU A 45 13.85 15.06 -8.04
CA GLU A 45 14.04 14.38 -6.76
C GLU A 45 14.82 15.25 -5.78
N ALA A 46 15.95 15.83 -6.20
CA ALA A 46 16.75 16.73 -5.36
C ALA A 46 15.96 17.96 -4.88
N ARG A 47 15.09 18.51 -5.74
CA ARG A 47 14.18 19.60 -5.34
C ARG A 47 13.15 19.13 -4.32
N ARG A 48 12.62 17.91 -4.43
CA ARG A 48 11.71 17.33 -3.43
C ARG A 48 12.42 17.14 -2.09
N VAL A 49 13.61 16.54 -2.09
CA VAL A 49 14.42 16.29 -0.87
C VAL A 49 14.68 17.60 -0.12
N ARG A 50 15.13 18.66 -0.80
CA ARG A 50 15.36 19.97 -0.16
C ARG A 50 14.11 20.52 0.49
N LYS A 51 12.97 20.46 -0.22
CA LYS A 51 11.71 20.95 0.31
C LYS A 51 11.21 20.10 1.49
N TRP A 52 11.55 18.82 1.56
CA TRP A 52 11.22 17.95 2.69
C TRP A 52 12.15 18.21 3.88
N ARG A 53 13.47 18.33 3.67
CA ARG A 53 14.43 18.70 4.73
C ARG A 53 14.04 19.97 5.47
N LYS A 54 13.56 21.00 4.76
CA LYS A 54 13.04 22.23 5.37
C LYS A 54 11.80 22.02 6.25
N MET A 55 11.05 20.95 6.05
CA MET A 55 9.86 20.63 6.86
C MET A 55 10.21 19.83 8.11
N ILE A 56 11.17 18.91 7.99
CA ILE A 56 11.54 17.98 9.08
C ILE A 56 12.62 18.57 10.00
N GLY A 57 13.43 19.53 9.53
CA GLY A 57 14.59 20.00 10.29
C GLY A 57 15.68 18.93 10.39
N VAL A 58 16.75 19.23 11.13
CA VAL A 58 17.82 18.26 11.37
C VAL A 58 17.28 17.16 12.30
N GLY A 59 17.29 15.90 11.84
CA GLY A 59 16.84 14.76 12.64
C GLY A 59 15.36 14.77 13.05
N GLY A 60 14.51 15.59 12.44
CA GLY A 60 13.08 15.68 12.81
C GLY A 60 12.74 16.79 13.80
N SER A 61 13.71 17.61 14.22
CA SER A 61 13.56 18.69 15.21
C SER A 61 12.40 19.67 14.92
N ASP A 62 12.19 20.03 13.65
CA ASP A 62 11.17 21.00 13.26
C ASP A 62 9.80 20.37 12.97
N TRP A 63 9.73 19.04 12.90
CA TRP A 63 8.57 18.31 12.40
C TRP A 63 7.28 18.67 13.14
N LYS A 64 7.29 18.57 14.48
CA LYS A 64 6.11 18.84 15.32
C LYS A 64 5.60 20.28 15.12
N HIS A 65 6.50 21.25 15.08
CA HIS A 65 6.15 22.66 14.85
C HIS A 65 5.57 22.86 13.44
N TYR A 66 6.19 22.29 12.42
CA TYR A 66 5.77 22.44 11.03
C TYR A 66 4.40 21.82 10.78
N VAL A 67 4.14 20.61 11.30
CA VAL A 67 2.85 19.93 11.20
C VAL A 67 1.72 20.77 11.79
N ARG A 68 1.93 21.31 13.00
CA ARG A 68 0.94 22.18 13.66
C ARG A 68 0.64 23.43 12.85
N ARG A 69 1.67 24.06 12.26
CA ARG A 69 1.51 25.32 11.52
C ARG A 69 0.98 25.13 10.10
N LYS A 70 1.32 24.02 9.44
CA LYS A 70 1.04 23.80 8.01
C LYS A 70 0.51 22.38 7.71
N PRO A 71 -0.57 21.93 8.37
CA PRO A 71 -1.06 20.55 8.27
C PRO A 71 -1.47 20.19 6.83
N HIS A 72 -2.09 21.12 6.09
CA HIS A 72 -2.49 20.90 4.69
C HIS A 72 -1.30 20.69 3.75
N VAL A 73 -0.18 21.36 4.01
CA VAL A 73 1.04 21.22 3.19
C VAL A 73 1.68 19.87 3.43
N VAL A 74 1.73 19.43 4.70
CA VAL A 74 2.22 18.10 5.09
C VAL A 74 1.39 17.03 4.39
N LYS A 75 0.06 17.04 4.58
CA LYS A 75 -0.86 16.10 3.95
C LYS A 75 -0.68 16.03 2.43
N ARG A 76 -0.65 17.19 1.76
CA ARG A 76 -0.48 17.27 0.30
C ARG A 76 0.85 16.63 -0.15
N ARG A 77 1.93 16.81 0.60
CA ARG A 77 3.25 16.30 0.24
C ARG A 77 3.40 14.81 0.51
N ILE A 78 2.84 14.32 1.60
CA ILE A 78 2.74 12.88 1.89
C ILE A 78 1.99 12.18 0.75
N ARG A 79 0.83 12.71 0.34
CA ARG A 79 0.07 12.19 -0.81
C ARG A 79 0.87 12.22 -2.13
N LYS A 80 1.67 13.26 -2.36
CA LYS A 80 2.59 13.33 -3.53
C LYS A 80 3.80 12.41 -3.43
N GLY A 81 4.18 12.03 -2.21
CA GLY A 81 5.23 11.07 -1.93
C GLY A 81 6.44 11.58 -1.21
N ILE A 82 6.92 10.72 -0.32
CA ILE A 82 8.10 10.93 0.49
C ILE A 82 9.31 10.48 -0.35
N PRO A 83 10.34 11.33 -0.50
CA PRO A 83 11.61 10.94 -1.09
C PRO A 83 12.17 9.71 -0.37
N ASP A 84 12.72 8.82 -1.16
CA ASP A 84 13.16 7.51 -0.71
C ASP A 84 14.16 7.58 0.46
N CYS A 85 15.18 8.43 0.32
CA CYS A 85 16.19 8.66 1.35
C CYS A 85 15.66 9.31 2.64
N LEU A 86 14.41 9.76 2.66
CA LEU A 86 13.78 10.37 3.83
C LEU A 86 12.72 9.45 4.45
N ARG A 87 12.35 8.33 3.83
CA ARG A 87 11.30 7.44 4.35
C ARG A 87 11.62 6.92 5.74
N GLY A 88 12.84 6.42 5.98
CA GLY A 88 13.22 5.89 7.29
C GLY A 88 12.92 6.85 8.44
N LEU A 89 13.30 8.13 8.30
CA LEU A 89 13.02 9.15 9.30
C LEU A 89 11.56 9.61 9.29
N VAL A 90 10.99 9.92 8.12
CA VAL A 90 9.63 10.49 8.02
C VAL A 90 8.58 9.48 8.46
N TRP A 91 8.72 8.20 8.13
CA TRP A 91 7.81 7.14 8.56
C TRP A 91 7.79 6.99 10.09
N GLN A 92 8.94 7.07 10.76
CA GLN A 92 9.00 7.10 12.22
C GLN A 92 8.28 8.34 12.79
N LEU A 93 8.51 9.51 12.19
CA LEU A 93 7.90 10.77 12.63
C LEU A 93 6.38 10.84 12.42
N ILE A 94 5.85 10.26 11.34
CA ILE A 94 4.40 10.30 11.02
C ILE A 94 3.63 9.20 11.75
N SER A 95 4.22 8.01 11.90
CA SER A 95 3.54 6.89 12.55
C SER A 95 3.38 7.12 14.04
N GLY A 96 4.23 7.97 14.66
CA GLY A 96 4.31 8.05 16.10
C GLY A 96 4.76 6.72 16.71
N SER A 97 5.44 5.86 15.95
CA SER A 97 5.82 4.50 16.35
C SER A 97 6.59 4.46 17.66
N ARG A 98 7.38 5.50 17.94
CA ARG A 98 8.12 5.63 19.21
C ARG A 98 7.18 5.75 20.41
N ASP A 99 6.08 6.48 20.27
CA ASP A 99 5.07 6.67 21.31
C ASP A 99 4.08 5.47 21.33
N LEU A 100 3.69 4.96 20.16
CA LEU A 100 2.76 3.83 20.02
C LEU A 100 3.33 2.48 20.48
N LEU A 101 4.63 2.24 20.30
CA LEU A 101 5.31 1.01 20.76
C LEU A 101 5.33 0.93 22.29
N LEU A 102 5.47 2.06 22.96
CA LEU A 102 5.44 2.16 24.43
C LEU A 102 4.01 2.11 24.99
N MET A 103 3.01 2.56 24.22
CA MET A 103 1.62 2.71 24.68
C MET A 103 0.71 1.50 24.43
N ASN A 104 1.17 0.45 23.72
CA ASN A 104 0.29 -0.65 23.31
C ASN A 104 0.91 -2.06 23.46
N PRO A 105 1.12 -2.57 24.70
CA PRO A 105 1.40 -4.00 24.91
C PRO A 105 0.20 -4.84 24.47
N GLY A 106 0.39 -5.84 23.61
CA GLY A 106 -0.67 -6.79 23.17
C GLY A 106 -1.33 -6.54 21.80
N VAL A 107 -0.96 -5.49 21.05
CA VAL A 107 -1.57 -5.20 19.72
C VAL A 107 -1.23 -6.21 18.63
N TYR A 108 -0.20 -7.04 18.83
CA TYR A 108 0.22 -8.08 17.88
C TYR A 108 -0.38 -9.46 18.19
N GLU A 109 -1.54 -9.49 18.86
CA GLU A 109 -2.24 -10.75 19.13
C GLU A 109 -2.63 -11.48 17.83
N VAL A 110 -2.52 -12.81 17.89
CA VAL A 110 -2.71 -13.74 16.79
C VAL A 110 -4.17 -13.71 16.31
N GLY A 111 -4.39 -13.58 15.00
CA GLY A 111 -5.70 -13.80 14.38
C GLY A 111 -6.29 -12.64 13.57
N LEU A 112 -5.67 -11.44 13.60
CA LEU A 112 -6.05 -10.27 12.78
C LEU A 112 -7.59 -10.07 12.68
N PRO A 113 -8.34 -10.01 13.79
CA PRO A 113 -9.81 -10.06 13.78
C PRO A 113 -10.46 -8.91 13.00
N LEU A 114 -9.74 -7.80 12.81
CA LEU A 114 -10.19 -6.64 12.03
C LEU A 114 -10.27 -6.92 10.52
N VAL A 115 -9.58 -7.93 10.00
CA VAL A 115 -9.57 -8.21 8.55
C VAL A 115 -10.97 -8.62 8.07
N GLN A 116 -11.69 -9.45 8.83
CA GLN A 116 -13.05 -9.85 8.47
C GLN A 116 -14.01 -8.65 8.46
N GLN A 117 -13.89 -7.76 9.44
CA GLN A 117 -14.61 -6.48 9.44
C GLN A 117 -14.26 -5.66 8.19
N TYR A 118 -12.97 -5.51 7.86
CA TYR A 118 -12.56 -4.73 6.69
C TYR A 118 -13.06 -5.32 5.38
N LEU A 119 -13.06 -6.64 5.23
CA LEU A 119 -13.60 -7.31 4.04
C LEU A 119 -15.11 -7.08 3.91
N PHE A 120 -15.87 -7.17 5.00
CA PHE A 120 -17.29 -6.82 5.03
C PHE A 120 -17.54 -5.36 4.61
N GLN A 121 -16.79 -4.42 5.21
CA GLN A 121 -16.90 -3.01 4.88
C GLN A 121 -16.52 -2.73 3.42
N PHE A 122 -15.52 -3.43 2.89
CA PHE A 122 -15.09 -3.30 1.51
C PHE A 122 -16.17 -3.80 0.54
N GLU A 123 -16.84 -4.92 0.85
CA GLU A 123 -17.97 -5.43 0.08
C GLU A 123 -19.09 -4.38 -0.05
N HIS A 124 -19.47 -3.75 1.08
CA HIS A 124 -20.47 -2.70 1.10
C HIS A 124 -20.06 -1.50 0.24
N LEU A 125 -18.79 -1.08 0.36
CA LEU A 125 -18.26 0.02 -0.43
C LEU A 125 -18.24 -0.27 -1.94
N VAL A 126 -17.97 -1.51 -2.35
CA VAL A 126 -18.04 -1.91 -3.77
C VAL A 126 -19.47 -1.77 -4.29
N ARG A 127 -20.47 -2.24 -3.53
CA ARG A 127 -21.89 -2.07 -3.92
C ARG A 127 -22.32 -0.61 -3.99
N GLU A 128 -21.83 0.22 -3.07
CA GLU A 128 -22.17 1.65 -3.04
C GLU A 128 -21.51 2.42 -4.20
N HIS A 129 -20.22 2.19 -4.46
CA HIS A 129 -19.44 3.01 -5.40
C HIS A 129 -19.39 2.44 -6.82
N LEU A 130 -19.61 1.13 -6.98
CA LEU A 130 -19.55 0.39 -8.24
C LEU A 130 -20.75 -0.58 -8.33
N PRO A 131 -22.00 -0.09 -8.31
CA PRO A 131 -23.19 -0.93 -8.09
C PRO A 131 -23.34 -2.05 -9.12
N LYS A 132 -23.09 -1.78 -10.41
CA LYS A 132 -23.13 -2.79 -11.47
C LYS A 132 -22.13 -3.91 -11.22
N LEU A 133 -20.91 -3.55 -10.82
CA LEU A 133 -19.86 -4.52 -10.50
C LEU A 133 -20.17 -5.28 -9.21
N GLY A 134 -20.73 -4.60 -8.20
CA GLY A 134 -21.16 -5.25 -6.94
C GLY A 134 -22.29 -6.25 -7.14
N GLU A 135 -23.25 -5.95 -8.03
CA GLU A 135 -24.31 -6.89 -8.43
C GLU A 135 -23.71 -8.08 -9.19
N HIS A 136 -22.82 -7.82 -10.16
CA HIS A 136 -22.13 -8.88 -10.88
C HIS A 136 -21.32 -9.79 -9.95
N PHE A 137 -20.56 -9.23 -9.00
CA PHE A 137 -19.82 -10.00 -7.99
C PHE A 137 -20.76 -10.85 -7.15
N SER A 138 -21.94 -10.32 -6.79
CA SER A 138 -22.94 -11.09 -6.03
C SER A 138 -23.50 -12.25 -6.86
N ARG A 139 -23.75 -12.04 -8.15
CA ARG A 139 -24.21 -13.09 -9.09
C ARG A 139 -23.16 -14.19 -9.29
N GLU A 140 -21.90 -13.81 -9.43
CA GLU A 140 -20.77 -14.74 -9.57
C GLU A 140 -20.27 -15.30 -8.22
N MET A 141 -20.94 -14.99 -7.11
CA MET A 141 -20.59 -15.45 -5.76
C MET A 141 -19.16 -15.07 -5.33
N ILE A 142 -18.67 -13.92 -5.79
CA ILE A 142 -17.33 -13.40 -5.48
C ILE A 142 -17.37 -12.70 -4.12
N ASN A 143 -16.61 -13.24 -3.17
CA ASN A 143 -16.41 -12.63 -1.86
C ASN A 143 -15.06 -11.88 -1.80
N PRO A 144 -14.98 -10.67 -1.19
CA PRO A 144 -13.72 -9.96 -1.00
C PRO A 144 -12.60 -10.79 -0.36
N SER A 145 -12.92 -11.73 0.53
CA SER A 145 -11.93 -12.62 1.15
C SER A 145 -11.09 -13.40 0.12
N MET A 146 -11.62 -13.67 -1.07
CA MET A 146 -10.98 -14.46 -2.13
C MET A 146 -9.82 -13.73 -2.83
N TYR A 147 -9.81 -12.39 -2.78
CA TYR A 147 -8.84 -11.56 -3.51
C TYR A 147 -8.26 -10.39 -2.71
N ALA A 148 -9.01 -9.81 -1.76
CA ALA A 148 -8.63 -8.60 -1.03
C ALA A 148 -8.00 -8.85 0.35
N SER A 149 -8.05 -10.08 0.88
CA SER A 149 -7.49 -10.40 2.21
C SER A 149 -6.04 -9.94 2.35
N GLN A 150 -5.21 -10.26 1.34
CA GLN A 150 -3.80 -9.87 1.33
C GLN A 150 -3.61 -8.34 1.27
N TRP A 151 -4.52 -7.60 0.65
CA TRP A 151 -4.44 -6.14 0.56
C TRP A 151 -4.53 -5.50 1.94
N PHE A 152 -5.44 -6.00 2.78
CA PHE A 152 -5.62 -5.50 4.14
C PHE A 152 -4.53 -6.00 5.10
N ILE A 153 -4.10 -7.26 4.97
CA ILE A 153 -3.08 -7.84 5.85
C ILE A 153 -1.70 -7.25 5.59
N THR A 154 -1.31 -7.15 4.32
CA THR A 154 0.06 -6.79 3.91
C THR A 154 0.20 -5.34 3.47
N VAL A 155 -0.91 -4.59 3.42
CA VAL A 155 -0.96 -3.24 2.86
C VAL A 155 -0.35 -3.24 1.45
N PHE A 156 -0.81 -4.19 0.63
CA PHE A 156 -0.41 -4.44 -0.76
C PHE A 156 1.05 -4.83 -1.02
N SER A 157 1.89 -5.03 0.00
CA SER A 157 3.31 -5.34 -0.22
C SER A 157 3.57 -6.68 -0.90
N TYR A 158 2.65 -7.64 -0.76
CA TYR A 158 2.74 -8.92 -1.44
C TYR A 158 2.17 -8.87 -2.87
N SER A 159 1.07 -8.13 -3.07
CA SER A 159 0.33 -8.15 -4.33
C SER A 159 0.86 -7.17 -5.36
N PHE A 160 1.50 -6.07 -4.95
CA PHE A 160 1.86 -4.96 -5.85
C PHE A 160 3.36 -4.75 -5.99
N PRO A 161 3.82 -4.14 -7.10
CA PRO A 161 5.21 -3.70 -7.24
C PRO A 161 5.65 -2.83 -6.06
N PHE A 162 6.84 -3.10 -5.55
CA PHE A 162 7.36 -2.43 -4.36
C PHE A 162 7.33 -0.89 -4.45
N PRO A 163 7.65 -0.25 -5.59
CA PRO A 163 7.52 1.20 -5.73
C PRO A 163 6.11 1.73 -5.45
N LEU A 164 5.06 1.02 -5.89
CA LEU A 164 3.67 1.39 -5.61
C LEU A 164 3.33 1.17 -4.12
N ALA A 165 3.73 0.03 -3.56
CA ALA A 165 3.51 -0.28 -2.14
C ALA A 165 4.07 0.83 -1.23
N LEU A 166 5.30 1.31 -1.50
CA LEU A 166 5.89 2.43 -0.76
C LEU A 166 5.07 3.72 -0.85
N ARG A 167 4.45 4.00 -1.99
CA ARG A 167 3.60 5.20 -2.18
C ARG A 167 2.30 5.07 -1.41
N ILE A 168 1.75 3.87 -1.29
CA ILE A 168 0.59 3.58 -0.44
C ILE A 168 0.99 3.72 1.03
N TRP A 169 2.15 3.18 1.42
CA TRP A 169 2.66 3.25 2.80
C TRP A 169 2.91 4.67 3.28
N ASP A 170 3.44 5.54 2.42
CA ASP A 170 3.60 6.98 2.71
C ASP A 170 2.28 7.58 3.26
N VAL A 171 1.14 7.22 2.65
CA VAL A 171 -0.19 7.71 3.03
C VAL A 171 -0.80 6.91 4.17
N PHE A 172 -0.65 5.58 4.16
CA PHE A 172 -1.20 4.69 5.18
C PHE A 172 -0.69 5.06 6.57
N LEU A 173 0.62 5.31 6.70
CA LEU A 173 1.24 5.68 7.98
C LEU A 173 0.80 7.07 8.49
N PHE A 174 0.20 7.91 7.63
CA PHE A 174 -0.27 9.25 8.01
C PHE A 174 -1.79 9.37 8.14
N GLU A 175 -2.57 8.74 7.24
CA GLU A 175 -4.03 8.83 7.18
C GLU A 175 -4.74 7.56 7.69
N GLY A 176 -3.98 6.51 7.97
CA GLY A 176 -4.48 5.23 8.46
C GLY A 176 -5.09 4.33 7.38
N VAL A 177 -5.74 3.25 7.83
CA VAL A 177 -6.23 2.15 6.99
C VAL A 177 -7.25 2.55 5.91
N LYS A 178 -7.91 3.71 6.03
CA LYS A 178 -8.87 4.21 5.02
C LYS A 178 -8.28 4.28 3.62
N ILE A 179 -6.96 4.47 3.48
CA ILE A 179 -6.33 4.46 2.17
C ILE A 179 -6.38 3.09 1.49
N VAL A 180 -6.37 1.99 2.25
CA VAL A 180 -6.38 0.63 1.72
C VAL A 180 -7.70 0.37 0.98
N PHE A 181 -8.83 0.73 1.61
CA PHE A 181 -10.15 0.69 0.97
C PHE A 181 -10.20 1.54 -0.31
N LYS A 182 -9.70 2.76 -0.24
CA LYS A 182 -9.71 3.69 -1.38
C LYS A 182 -8.88 3.19 -2.56
N VAL A 183 -7.72 2.60 -2.29
CA VAL A 183 -6.86 2.00 -3.33
C VAL A 183 -7.53 0.79 -3.95
N GLY A 184 -8.11 -0.11 -3.13
CA GLY A 184 -8.86 -1.26 -3.63
C GLY A 184 -10.05 -0.85 -4.51
N LEU A 185 -10.85 0.13 -4.09
CA LEU A 185 -11.96 0.66 -4.90
C LEU A 185 -11.49 1.34 -6.18
N ALA A 186 -10.39 2.11 -6.11
CA ALA A 186 -9.83 2.76 -7.29
C ALA A 186 -9.34 1.75 -8.32
N LEU A 187 -8.76 0.64 -7.87
CA LEU A 187 -8.30 -0.44 -8.73
C LEU A 187 -9.46 -1.16 -9.43
N LEU A 188 -10.49 -1.53 -8.66
CA LEU A 188 -11.72 -2.11 -9.22
C LEU A 188 -12.43 -1.15 -10.17
N LYS A 189 -12.41 0.15 -9.86
CA LYS A 189 -12.97 1.19 -10.72
C LYS A 189 -12.18 1.33 -12.03
N TYR A 190 -10.85 1.24 -11.97
CA TYR A 190 -10.00 1.28 -13.16
C TYR A 190 -10.32 0.12 -14.10
N CYS A 191 -10.42 -1.08 -13.55
CA CYS A 191 -10.61 -2.32 -14.32
C CYS A 191 -12.09 -2.67 -14.53
N HIS A 192 -13.03 -1.73 -14.26
CA HIS A 192 -14.45 -2.03 -14.20
C HIS A 192 -14.97 -2.71 -15.48
N ASP A 193 -14.62 -2.16 -16.63
CA ASP A 193 -15.15 -2.60 -17.93
C ASP A 193 -14.62 -3.98 -18.34
N ASP A 194 -13.42 -4.33 -17.90
CA ASP A 194 -12.85 -5.67 -18.09
C ASP A 194 -13.50 -6.69 -17.17
N LEU A 195 -13.83 -6.29 -15.94
CA LEU A 195 -14.35 -7.19 -14.91
C LEU A 195 -15.83 -7.51 -15.07
N ILE A 196 -16.65 -6.60 -15.59
CA ILE A 196 -18.13 -6.68 -15.55
C ILE A 196 -18.74 -7.85 -16.35
N ASN A 197 -17.96 -8.45 -17.26
CA ASN A 197 -18.42 -9.50 -18.17
C ASN A 197 -17.73 -10.86 -17.92
N LEU A 198 -16.90 -10.98 -16.88
CA LEU A 198 -16.13 -12.20 -16.62
C LEU A 198 -16.94 -13.19 -15.78
N SER A 199 -16.84 -14.48 -16.10
CA SER A 199 -17.33 -15.54 -15.21
C SER A 199 -16.42 -15.70 -14.00
N PHE A 200 -16.93 -16.33 -12.93
CA PHE A 200 -16.22 -16.60 -11.67
C PHE A 200 -14.71 -16.88 -11.81
N GLU A 201 -14.30 -17.89 -12.58
CA GLU A 201 -12.88 -18.28 -12.71
C GLU A 201 -12.01 -17.18 -13.31
N LYS A 202 -12.48 -16.58 -14.42
CA LYS A 202 -11.78 -15.49 -15.10
C LYS A 202 -11.72 -14.25 -14.22
N LEU A 203 -12.77 -14.02 -13.45
CA LEU A 203 -12.88 -12.88 -12.54
C LEU A 203 -11.90 -13.02 -11.37
N ILE A 204 -11.80 -14.20 -10.75
CA ILE A 204 -10.79 -14.47 -9.71
C ILE A 204 -9.37 -14.33 -10.26
N HIS A 205 -9.11 -14.82 -11.48
CA HIS A 205 -7.81 -14.65 -12.11
C HIS A 205 -7.47 -13.18 -12.33
N ALA A 206 -8.42 -12.38 -12.86
CA ALA A 206 -8.24 -10.95 -13.08
C ALA A 206 -8.04 -10.16 -11.78
N LEU A 207 -8.81 -10.47 -10.73
CA LEU A 207 -8.71 -9.82 -9.41
C LEU A 207 -7.41 -10.14 -8.66
N ARG A 208 -6.67 -11.17 -9.07
CA ARG A 208 -5.35 -11.50 -8.52
C ARG A 208 -4.21 -10.94 -9.38
N ASN A 209 -4.46 -10.63 -10.64
CA ASN A 209 -3.46 -10.22 -11.63
C ASN A 209 -3.91 -8.97 -12.36
N PHE A 210 -3.82 -7.81 -11.70
CA PHE A 210 -4.15 -6.53 -12.33
C PHE A 210 -3.13 -6.15 -13.39
N PRO A 211 -3.55 -5.41 -14.44
CA PRO A 211 -2.63 -4.95 -15.46
C PRO A 211 -1.67 -3.88 -14.89
N GLU A 212 -0.47 -3.78 -15.46
CA GLU A 212 0.61 -2.92 -14.93
C GLU A 212 0.24 -1.43 -14.92
N ASP A 213 -0.54 -0.98 -15.89
CA ASP A 213 -1.02 0.39 -16.03
C ASP A 213 -1.99 0.78 -14.90
N ALA A 214 -2.85 -0.14 -14.46
CA ALA A 214 -3.72 0.03 -13.30
C ALA A 214 -2.92 0.20 -11.99
N MET A 215 -1.68 -0.30 -11.96
CA MET A 215 -0.74 -0.20 -10.84
C MET A 215 0.19 1.02 -10.94
N ASN A 216 -0.09 1.98 -11.83
CA ASN A 216 0.67 3.23 -11.87
C ASN A 216 0.28 4.15 -10.68
N PRO A 217 1.21 4.49 -9.75
CA PRO A 217 0.90 5.31 -8.59
C PRO A 217 0.40 6.73 -8.93
N ASP A 218 0.82 7.28 -10.07
CA ASP A 218 0.43 8.62 -10.50
C ASP A 218 -0.99 8.67 -11.10
N ILE A 219 -1.58 7.50 -11.39
CA ILE A 219 -2.98 7.36 -11.84
C ILE A 219 -3.85 6.86 -10.68
N LEU A 220 -3.43 5.75 -10.05
CA LEU A 220 -4.21 5.04 -9.04
C LEU A 220 -4.45 5.88 -7.79
N LEU A 221 -3.43 6.57 -7.26
CA LEU A 221 -3.57 7.33 -6.01
C LEU A 221 -4.46 8.57 -6.16
N PRO A 222 -4.36 9.39 -7.22
CA PRO A 222 -5.33 10.46 -7.46
C PRO A 222 -6.77 9.96 -7.52
N MET A 223 -7.04 8.84 -8.20
CA MET A 223 -8.37 8.23 -8.21
C MET A 223 -8.80 7.82 -6.80
N ALA A 224 -7.94 7.12 -6.06
CA ALA A 224 -8.21 6.70 -4.67
C ALA A 224 -8.53 7.89 -3.76
N TYR A 225 -7.83 9.02 -3.91
CA TYR A 225 -8.09 10.20 -3.09
C TYR A 225 -9.46 10.84 -3.35
N SER A 226 -10.00 10.70 -4.56
CA SER A 226 -11.32 11.24 -4.92
C SER A 226 -12.48 10.48 -4.28
N ILE A 227 -12.27 9.20 -3.92
CA ILE A 227 -13.30 8.32 -3.36
C ILE A 227 -13.57 8.69 -1.88
N LYS A 228 -14.85 8.84 -1.51
CA LYS A 228 -15.29 9.25 -0.18
C LYS A 228 -15.84 8.05 0.60
N VAL A 229 -15.06 7.52 1.54
CA VAL A 229 -15.43 6.29 2.28
C VAL A 229 -15.79 6.51 3.75
N SER A 230 -15.55 7.69 4.33
CA SER A 230 -15.59 7.88 5.80
C SER A 230 -16.94 7.57 6.45
N ARG A 231 -18.05 7.98 5.83
CA ARG A 231 -19.40 7.77 6.37
C ARG A 231 -19.81 6.31 6.28
N SER A 232 -19.74 5.75 5.07
CA SER A 232 -20.04 4.34 4.78
C SER A 232 -19.22 3.37 5.63
N LEU A 233 -17.92 3.64 5.85
CA LEU A 233 -17.11 2.86 6.78
C LEU A 233 -17.61 2.92 8.23
N ALA A 234 -18.07 4.08 8.71
CA ALA A 234 -18.60 4.19 10.07
C ALA A 234 -19.91 3.39 10.22
N GLU A 235 -20.81 3.50 9.24
CA GLU A 235 -22.10 2.82 9.23
C GLU A 235 -21.94 1.30 9.13
N SER A 236 -21.17 0.80 8.16
CA SER A 236 -20.89 -0.63 7.97
C SER A 236 -20.12 -1.26 9.14
N LYS A 237 -19.28 -0.48 9.86
CA LYS A 237 -18.63 -0.97 11.09
C LYS A 237 -19.66 -1.28 12.17
N ILE A 238 -20.60 -0.36 12.41
CA ILE A 238 -21.66 -0.54 13.42
C ILE A 238 -22.52 -1.75 13.06
N GLU A 239 -22.83 -1.94 11.77
CA GLU A 239 -23.57 -3.09 11.28
C GLU A 239 -22.82 -4.41 11.54
N TYR A 240 -21.54 -4.47 11.19
CA TYR A 240 -20.70 -5.65 11.45
C TYR A 240 -20.64 -6.01 12.94
N GLU A 241 -20.47 -5.01 13.82
CA GLU A 241 -20.44 -5.22 15.27
C GLU A 241 -21.78 -5.73 15.81
N LYS A 242 -22.91 -5.27 15.27
CA LYS A 242 -24.24 -5.77 15.65
C LYS A 242 -24.42 -7.24 15.26
N GLN A 243 -23.97 -7.64 14.06
CA GLN A 243 -24.09 -9.02 13.57
C GLN A 243 -23.19 -10.00 14.34
N ASN A 244 -22.06 -9.52 14.88
CA ASN A 244 -21.05 -10.36 15.53
C ASN A 244 -21.02 -10.26 17.07
N ARG A 245 -21.98 -9.57 17.69
CA ARG A 245 -22.13 -9.59 19.15
C ARG A 245 -22.57 -10.98 19.61
N LYS A 246 -21.68 -11.69 20.31
CA LYS A 246 -22.06 -12.88 21.09
C LYS A 246 -23.09 -12.46 22.15
N PRO A 247 -24.20 -13.20 22.35
CA PRO A 247 -25.09 -12.94 23.47
C PRO A 247 -24.28 -13.03 24.77
N LYS A 248 -24.46 -12.04 25.67
CA LYS A 248 -23.92 -12.14 27.03
C LYS A 248 -24.52 -13.41 27.63
N ILE A 249 -23.67 -14.36 27.96
CA ILE A 249 -24.05 -15.48 28.82
C ILE A 249 -24.30 -14.84 30.18
N GLU A 250 -25.57 -14.63 30.52
CA GLU A 250 -25.97 -14.31 31.90
C GLU A 250 -25.67 -15.57 32.72
N ALA A 251 -24.74 -15.42 33.66
CA ALA A 251 -24.41 -16.43 34.67
C ALA A 251 -25.19 -16.11 35.95
#